data_AF-A0A6A8DBZ6-F1
#
_entry.id   AF-A0A6A8DBZ6-F1
#
_cell.length_a   1.000
_cell.length_b   1.000
_cell.length_c   1.000
_cell.angle_alpha   90.00
_cell.angle_beta   90.00
_cell.angle_gamma   90.00
#
_symmetry.space_group_name_H-M   'P 1'
#
loop_
_entity.id
_entity.type
_entity.pdbx_description
1 polymer ?
#
loop_
_entity_poly.entity_id
_entity_poly.type
_entity_poly.pdbx_seq_one_letter_code
_entity_poly.pdbx_strand_id
1 'polypeptide(L)'
;MYSAKIKEFIRTYVKALNEGNAAIFAGAGLSKPAGYVNWKELMREIAEDLNLDIDMESDLIGLAQYHVNEYEGRNKINQILVEEFTKDVKTTGNHKILSDLPINTYWTTNYDKLIEANLEANNKKVDTKIVPENLSYTVPDTDAILYKMHGDSSLSHQAVLTKDDYEGYDLNRKLFSTALQGDLVSKTFLFIGFSFDDPNLSYILSRIRILLGENSRNHYCFMKRVGRDDYGSDNEFRYAEIKQELKIKDLKRYKISVLLVDSYNEITEILKHIHNIVTRKNIFISGSATDFGEWGETKTYEFSTNLSKEVITNKNNIISGFGLGIGSCIIAGALEELYKNNEKRIENRLKSRPFPQVTTGGIPLKELWTKYREEMLSGVGVSIFIFGNKEDKKTGEIIGANGMKEEFDISIRNGAIPIPVGATGFTAQELWEIVMSNFNNYVGVDALKPLYESLGDKTKTESELIEIVINIVKELTKYY
;
A
#
# COMPACT_ATOMS: atom_id res chain seq x y z
N MET A 1 18.72 -10.02 4.33
CA MET A 1 18.98 -8.56 4.45
C MET A 1 18.98 -7.96 3.06
N TYR A 2 18.20 -6.90 2.80
CA TYR A 2 18.06 -6.34 1.45
C TYR A 2 19.36 -5.73 0.89
N SER A 3 19.51 -5.78 -0.44
CA SER A 3 20.62 -5.12 -1.16
C SER A 3 20.60 -3.60 -0.96
N ALA A 4 21.74 -2.93 -1.12
CA ALA A 4 21.83 -1.47 -1.00
C ALA A 4 20.85 -0.73 -1.93
N LYS A 5 20.61 -1.29 -3.13
CA LYS A 5 19.68 -0.73 -4.11
C LYS A 5 18.22 -0.85 -3.67
N ILE A 6 17.83 -1.98 -3.10
CA ILE A 6 16.48 -2.17 -2.55
C ILE A 6 16.26 -1.25 -1.35
N LYS A 7 17.26 -1.11 -0.46
CA LYS A 7 17.19 -0.15 0.67
C LYS A 7 17.03 1.29 0.21
N GLU A 8 17.75 1.70 -0.84
CA GLU A 8 17.58 3.02 -1.45
C GLU A 8 16.18 3.21 -2.02
N PHE A 9 15.70 2.24 -2.80
CA PHE A 9 14.34 2.23 -3.34
C PHE A 9 13.29 2.39 -2.24
N ILE A 10 13.35 1.59 -1.17
CA ILE A 10 12.38 1.64 -0.07
C ILE A 10 12.31 3.06 0.50
N ARG A 11 13.46 3.67 0.82
CA ARG A 11 13.50 5.04 1.36
C ARG A 11 12.88 6.06 0.39
N THR A 12 13.25 5.99 -0.88
CA THR A 12 12.80 6.94 -1.90
C THR A 12 11.32 6.78 -2.23
N TYR A 13 10.85 5.53 -2.34
CA TYR A 13 9.46 5.22 -2.67
C TYR A 13 8.52 5.46 -1.49
N VAL A 14 8.91 5.14 -0.25
CA VAL A 14 8.15 5.52 0.96
C VAL A 14 8.01 7.04 1.07
N LYS A 15 9.06 7.81 0.76
CA LYS A 15 8.95 9.27 0.70
C LYS A 15 7.92 9.70 -0.36
N ALA A 16 7.97 9.10 -1.54
CA ALA A 16 7.04 9.41 -2.62
C ALA A 16 5.57 9.09 -2.26
N LEU A 17 5.33 7.97 -1.57
CA LEU A 17 4.03 7.57 -1.06
C LEU A 17 3.49 8.61 -0.06
N ASN A 18 4.31 9.02 0.90
CA ASN A 18 3.93 10.02 1.90
C ASN A 18 3.65 11.41 1.30
N GLU A 19 4.30 11.75 0.19
CA GLU A 19 4.10 13.02 -0.51
C GLU A 19 2.96 12.98 -1.55
N GLY A 20 2.32 11.82 -1.76
CA GLY A 20 1.24 11.64 -2.73
C GLY A 20 1.69 11.69 -4.19
N ASN A 21 2.98 11.44 -4.46
CA ASN A 21 3.59 11.47 -5.78
C ASN A 21 4.16 10.12 -6.24
N ALA A 22 3.79 9.02 -5.58
CA ALA A 22 4.08 7.66 -6.06
C ALA A 22 3.03 7.19 -7.07
N ALA A 23 3.45 6.40 -8.05
CA ALA A 23 2.58 5.74 -9.02
C ALA A 23 2.99 4.28 -9.21
N ILE A 24 2.05 3.47 -9.68
CA ILE A 24 2.27 2.07 -10.06
C ILE A 24 2.06 1.94 -11.57
N PHE A 25 2.92 1.15 -12.21
CA PHE A 25 2.68 0.62 -13.54
C PHE A 25 2.64 -0.91 -13.46
N ALA A 26 1.46 -1.50 -13.64
CA ALA A 26 1.25 -2.94 -13.55
C ALA A 26 1.20 -3.58 -14.94
N GLY A 27 1.99 -4.63 -15.15
CA GLY A 27 1.89 -5.52 -16.31
C GLY A 27 1.26 -6.87 -15.96
N ALA A 28 1.11 -7.74 -16.96
CA ALA A 28 0.39 -9.01 -16.83
C ALA A 28 0.99 -9.96 -15.78
N GLY A 29 2.29 -9.81 -15.49
CA GLY A 29 2.97 -10.60 -14.46
C GLY A 29 2.46 -10.33 -13.04
N LEU A 30 1.81 -9.18 -12.77
CA LEU A 30 1.19 -8.92 -11.46
C LEU A 30 -0.09 -9.75 -11.27
N SER A 31 -0.81 -9.97 -12.38
CA SER A 31 -2.08 -10.70 -12.45
C SER A 31 -1.89 -12.22 -12.54
N LYS A 32 -0.71 -12.70 -12.98
CA LYS A 32 -0.44 -14.14 -13.16
C LYS A 32 -0.72 -15.01 -11.92
N PRO A 33 -0.29 -14.65 -10.69
CA PRO A 33 -0.59 -15.45 -9.50
C PRO A 33 -2.09 -15.50 -9.13
N ALA A 34 -2.93 -14.61 -9.70
CA ALA A 34 -4.38 -14.64 -9.51
C ALA A 34 -5.07 -15.77 -10.28
N GLY A 35 -4.36 -16.35 -11.26
CA GLY A 35 -4.89 -17.34 -12.21
C GLY A 35 -5.01 -16.82 -13.64
N TYR A 36 -4.68 -15.56 -13.91
CA TYR A 36 -4.64 -15.03 -15.28
C TYR A 36 -3.38 -15.45 -16.03
N VAL A 37 -3.51 -15.50 -17.35
CA VAL A 37 -2.41 -15.77 -18.27
C VAL A 37 -1.62 -14.51 -18.64
N ASN A 38 -0.36 -14.68 -19.04
CA ASN A 38 0.40 -13.61 -19.68
C ASN A 38 0.05 -13.49 -21.18
N TRP A 39 0.60 -12.46 -21.83
CA TRP A 39 0.33 -12.20 -23.25
C TRP A 39 0.68 -13.38 -24.17
N LYS A 40 1.81 -14.06 -23.91
CA LYS A 40 2.24 -15.23 -24.70
C LYS A 40 1.25 -16.40 -24.56
N GLU A 41 0.83 -16.67 -23.33
CA GLU A 41 -0.13 -17.74 -23.01
C GLU A 41 -1.52 -17.45 -23.60
N LEU A 42 -1.97 -16.18 -23.59
CA LEU A 42 -3.24 -15.76 -24.21
C LEU A 42 -3.29 -16.01 -25.72
N MET A 43 -2.15 -15.87 -26.41
CA MET A 43 -2.05 -16.02 -27.86
C MET A 43 -1.84 -17.47 -28.32
N ARG A 44 -1.91 -18.45 -27.41
CA ARG A 44 -1.66 -19.86 -27.74
C ARG A 44 -2.67 -20.40 -28.75
N GLU A 45 -3.97 -20.18 -28.53
CA GLU A 45 -5.02 -20.58 -29.50
C GLU A 45 -4.85 -19.87 -30.85
N ILE A 46 -4.43 -18.59 -30.83
CA ILE A 46 -4.20 -17.80 -32.04
C ILE A 46 -3.02 -18.35 -32.86
N ALA A 47 -1.96 -18.82 -32.20
CA ALA A 47 -0.84 -19.48 -32.86
C ALA A 47 -1.23 -20.83 -33.45
N GLU A 48 -2.00 -21.63 -32.70
CA GLU A 48 -2.51 -22.93 -33.15
C GLU A 48 -3.39 -22.80 -34.40
N ASP A 49 -4.29 -21.81 -34.44
CA ASP A 49 -5.12 -21.49 -35.61
C ASP A 49 -4.30 -21.17 -36.87
N LEU A 50 -3.04 -20.75 -36.70
CA LEU A 50 -2.11 -20.41 -37.78
C LEU A 50 -1.04 -21.50 -38.02
N ASN A 51 -1.13 -22.64 -37.34
CA ASN A 51 -0.11 -23.70 -37.35
C ASN A 51 1.29 -23.21 -36.94
N LEU A 52 1.35 -22.25 -36.00
CA LEU A 52 2.59 -21.72 -35.44
C LEU A 52 2.79 -22.25 -34.01
N ASP A 53 4.06 -22.42 -33.63
CA ASP A 53 4.42 -22.72 -32.25
C ASP A 53 4.64 -21.41 -31.49
N ILE A 54 3.72 -21.10 -30.56
CA ILE A 54 3.80 -19.93 -29.70
C ILE A 54 5.11 -19.86 -28.92
N ASP A 55 5.72 -21.02 -28.61
CA ASP A 55 6.93 -21.07 -27.82
C ASP A 55 8.20 -20.66 -28.60
N MET A 56 8.11 -20.73 -29.93
CA MET A 56 9.11 -20.24 -30.88
C MET A 56 8.86 -18.79 -31.34
N GLU A 57 7.66 -18.26 -31.13
CA GLU A 57 7.27 -16.91 -31.57
C GLU A 57 7.75 -15.81 -30.62
N SER A 58 8.24 -14.71 -31.20
CA SER A 58 8.75 -13.55 -30.48
C SER A 58 7.94 -12.28 -30.74
N ASP A 59 7.30 -12.18 -31.91
CA ASP A 59 6.44 -11.06 -32.29
C ASP A 59 4.96 -11.41 -32.10
N LEU A 60 4.51 -11.31 -30.84
CA LEU A 60 3.13 -11.58 -30.47
C LEU A 60 2.13 -10.56 -31.06
N ILE A 61 2.61 -9.35 -31.40
CA ILE A 61 1.78 -8.31 -32.04
C ILE A 61 1.57 -8.67 -33.52
N GLY A 62 2.65 -9.08 -34.20
CA GLY A 62 2.60 -9.61 -35.56
C GLY A 62 1.71 -10.84 -35.66
N LEU A 63 1.83 -11.77 -34.73
CA LEU A 63 0.98 -12.97 -34.63
C LEU A 63 -0.52 -12.60 -34.57
N ALA A 64 -0.88 -11.62 -33.74
CA ALA A 64 -2.24 -11.12 -33.65
C ALA A 64 -2.73 -10.59 -35.01
N GLN A 65 -1.90 -9.83 -35.71
CA GLN A 65 -2.23 -9.27 -37.02
C GLN A 65 -2.37 -10.37 -38.09
N TYR A 66 -1.50 -11.38 -38.09
CA TYR A 66 -1.60 -12.50 -39.04
C TYR A 66 -2.93 -13.22 -38.90
N HIS A 67 -3.41 -13.42 -37.67
CA HIS A 67 -4.71 -14.02 -37.42
C HIS A 67 -5.86 -13.17 -37.97
N VAL A 68 -5.83 -11.86 -37.70
CA VAL A 68 -6.85 -10.94 -38.24
C VAL A 68 -6.85 -10.93 -39.77
N ASN A 69 -5.68 -10.99 -40.40
CA ASN A 69 -5.56 -11.01 -41.85
C ASN A 69 -6.08 -12.33 -42.46
N GLU A 70 -5.74 -13.47 -41.86
CA GLU A 70 -6.13 -14.80 -42.36
C GLU A 70 -7.63 -15.06 -42.21
N TYR A 71 -8.23 -14.60 -41.11
CA TYR A 71 -9.63 -14.85 -40.78
C TYR A 71 -10.55 -13.64 -41.06
N GLU A 72 -10.03 -12.61 -41.73
CA GLU A 72 -10.75 -11.37 -42.09
C GLU A 72 -11.52 -10.72 -40.92
N GLY A 73 -10.94 -10.76 -39.70
CA GLY A 73 -11.58 -10.15 -38.53
C GLY A 73 -10.94 -10.46 -37.18
N ARG A 74 -11.26 -9.63 -36.18
CA ARG A 74 -10.73 -9.71 -34.79
C ARG A 74 -11.64 -10.46 -33.80
N ASN A 75 -12.71 -11.11 -34.28
CA ASN A 75 -13.75 -11.66 -33.41
C ASN A 75 -13.22 -12.74 -32.46
N LYS A 76 -12.36 -13.66 -32.94
CA LYS A 76 -11.77 -14.71 -32.11
C LYS A 76 -10.86 -14.13 -31.03
N ILE A 77 -10.01 -13.15 -31.37
CA ILE A 77 -9.17 -12.43 -30.39
C ILE A 77 -10.04 -11.75 -29.32
N ASN A 78 -11.08 -11.04 -29.75
CA ASN A 78 -12.03 -10.40 -28.82
C ASN A 78 -12.71 -11.44 -27.91
N GLN A 79 -13.07 -12.60 -28.44
CA GLN A 79 -13.70 -13.69 -27.70
C GLN A 79 -12.73 -14.29 -26.66
N ILE A 80 -11.47 -14.54 -27.03
CA ILE A 80 -10.43 -15.02 -26.11
C ILE A 80 -10.23 -14.04 -24.95
N LEU A 81 -10.20 -12.72 -25.22
CA LEU A 81 -10.14 -11.72 -24.15
C LEU A 81 -11.33 -11.81 -23.20
N VAL A 82 -12.55 -11.94 -23.74
CA VAL A 82 -13.76 -12.04 -22.92
C VAL A 82 -13.72 -13.31 -22.09
N GLU A 83 -13.42 -14.45 -22.68
CA GLU A 83 -13.37 -15.75 -22.00
C GLU A 83 -12.29 -15.81 -20.92
N GLU A 84 -11.12 -15.23 -21.17
CA GLU A 84 -10.04 -15.20 -20.18
C GLU A 84 -10.35 -14.27 -19.01
N PHE A 85 -10.77 -13.03 -19.30
CA PHE A 85 -10.90 -11.98 -18.29
C PHE A 85 -12.28 -11.90 -17.63
N THR A 86 -13.20 -12.81 -17.94
CA THR A 86 -14.45 -13.03 -17.20
C THR A 86 -14.36 -14.17 -16.18
N LYS A 87 -13.22 -14.86 -16.09
CA LYS A 87 -12.99 -15.92 -15.10
C LYS A 87 -13.00 -15.35 -13.68
N ASP A 88 -13.63 -16.09 -12.76
CA ASP A 88 -13.56 -15.80 -11.32
C ASP A 88 -12.15 -16.10 -10.79
N VAL A 89 -11.31 -15.08 -10.78
CA VAL A 89 -9.94 -15.16 -10.24
C VAL A 89 -9.88 -14.68 -8.79
N LYS A 90 -8.89 -15.19 -8.04
CA LYS A 90 -8.64 -14.74 -6.67
C LYS A 90 -7.67 -13.56 -6.67
N THR A 91 -7.95 -12.58 -5.83
CA THR A 91 -6.99 -11.49 -5.58
C THR A 91 -5.65 -12.03 -5.02
N THR A 92 -4.55 -11.37 -5.37
CA THR A 92 -3.20 -11.70 -4.89
C THR A 92 -2.79 -10.82 -3.72
N GLY A 93 -1.84 -11.29 -2.91
CA GLY A 93 -1.30 -10.50 -1.79
C GLY A 93 -0.74 -9.14 -2.22
N ASN A 94 -0.14 -9.05 -3.40
CA ASN A 94 0.39 -7.79 -3.94
C ASN A 94 -0.72 -6.77 -4.24
N HIS A 95 -1.84 -7.20 -4.85
CA HIS A 95 -2.96 -6.29 -5.11
C HIS A 95 -3.53 -5.71 -3.82
N LYS A 96 -3.71 -6.55 -2.78
CA LYS A 96 -4.20 -6.10 -1.46
C LYS A 96 -3.27 -5.09 -0.80
N ILE A 97 -1.96 -5.30 -0.87
CA ILE A 97 -0.98 -4.38 -0.27
C ILE A 97 -0.98 -3.05 -1.03
N LEU A 98 -0.94 -3.11 -2.37
CA LEU A 98 -0.94 -1.91 -3.21
C LEU A 98 -2.23 -1.10 -3.02
N SER A 99 -3.38 -1.77 -2.95
CA SER A 99 -4.68 -1.11 -2.73
C SER A 99 -4.82 -0.50 -1.36
N ASP A 100 -4.04 -0.91 -0.35
CA ASP A 100 -4.04 -0.28 0.98
C ASP A 100 -3.09 0.92 1.07
N LEU A 101 -1.98 0.90 0.31
CA LEU A 101 -1.03 2.01 0.23
C LEU A 101 -1.68 3.32 -0.27
N PRO A 102 -1.16 4.49 0.13
CA PRO A 102 -1.66 5.80 -0.28
C PRO A 102 -1.20 6.17 -1.71
N ILE A 103 -1.54 5.33 -2.68
CA ILE A 103 -1.26 5.51 -4.11
C ILE A 103 -2.54 5.96 -4.80
N ASN A 104 -2.46 7.08 -5.51
CA ASN A 104 -3.60 7.70 -6.22
C ASN A 104 -3.52 7.57 -7.75
N THR A 105 -2.47 6.95 -8.28
CA THR A 105 -2.23 6.85 -9.73
C THR A 105 -1.73 5.46 -10.09
N TYR A 106 -2.53 4.76 -10.89
CA TYR A 106 -2.25 3.43 -11.41
C TYR A 106 -2.29 3.45 -12.92
N TRP A 107 -1.29 2.86 -13.54
CA TRP A 107 -1.22 2.61 -14.97
C TRP A 107 -1.13 1.11 -15.21
N THR A 108 -1.77 0.64 -16.28
CA THR A 108 -1.64 -0.75 -16.71
C THR A 108 -1.85 -0.90 -18.21
N THR A 109 -1.20 -1.92 -18.77
CA THR A 109 -1.49 -2.46 -20.11
C THR A 109 -2.37 -3.71 -20.04
N ASN A 110 -2.85 -4.09 -18.85
CA ASN A 110 -3.69 -5.26 -18.66
C ASN A 110 -5.16 -4.94 -18.88
N TYR A 111 -5.92 -5.98 -19.26
CA TYR A 111 -7.36 -5.91 -19.54
C TYR A 111 -8.22 -6.34 -18.35
N ASP A 112 -7.62 -7.04 -17.37
CA ASP A 112 -8.28 -7.55 -16.16
C ASP A 112 -8.72 -6.45 -15.19
N LYS A 113 -9.63 -6.77 -14.27
CA LYS A 113 -10.21 -5.81 -13.31
C LYS A 113 -9.64 -5.90 -11.89
N LEU A 114 -8.46 -6.49 -11.69
CA LEU A 114 -7.95 -6.77 -10.35
C LEU A 114 -7.58 -5.50 -9.57
N ILE A 115 -7.07 -4.48 -10.24
CA ILE A 115 -6.62 -3.25 -9.57
C ILE A 115 -7.83 -2.50 -9.00
N GLU A 116 -8.82 -2.22 -9.85
CA GLU A 116 -10.05 -1.53 -9.46
C GLU A 116 -10.84 -2.33 -8.42
N ALA A 117 -10.99 -3.65 -8.57
CA ALA A 117 -11.70 -4.47 -7.60
C ALA A 117 -11.06 -4.48 -6.21
N ASN A 118 -9.72 -4.46 -6.13
CA ASN A 118 -9.02 -4.42 -4.83
C ASN A 118 -9.03 -3.03 -4.20
N LEU A 119 -9.00 -1.97 -5.01
CA LEU A 119 -9.18 -0.60 -4.52
C LEU A 119 -10.59 -0.43 -3.94
N GLU A 120 -11.62 -0.86 -4.67
CA GLU A 120 -13.01 -0.82 -4.22
C GLU A 120 -13.24 -1.67 -2.97
N ALA A 121 -12.65 -2.87 -2.90
CA ALA A 121 -12.71 -3.72 -1.70
C ALA A 121 -12.06 -3.06 -0.46
N ASN A 122 -11.14 -2.12 -0.67
CA ASN A 122 -10.55 -1.28 0.38
C ASN A 122 -11.30 0.06 0.57
N ASN A 123 -12.57 0.13 0.15
CA ASN A 123 -13.43 1.31 0.23
C ASN A 123 -12.87 2.56 -0.49
N LYS A 124 -12.03 2.37 -1.52
CA LYS A 124 -11.52 3.46 -2.35
C LYS A 124 -12.39 3.62 -3.59
N LYS A 125 -12.75 4.86 -3.91
CA LYS A 125 -13.42 5.23 -5.15
C LYS A 125 -12.39 5.33 -6.26
N VAL A 126 -12.63 4.65 -7.38
CA VAL A 126 -11.70 4.59 -8.50
C VAL A 126 -12.26 5.32 -9.72
N ASP A 127 -11.43 6.15 -10.34
CA ASP A 127 -11.71 6.77 -11.63
C ASP A 127 -10.98 5.99 -12.74
N THR A 128 -11.67 5.05 -13.37
CA THR A 128 -11.09 4.19 -14.40
C THR A 128 -11.16 4.85 -15.78
N LYS A 129 -10.00 5.00 -16.43
CA LYS A 129 -9.82 5.57 -17.77
C LYS A 129 -9.47 4.47 -18.75
N ILE A 130 -10.43 4.05 -19.57
CA ILE A 130 -10.29 2.93 -20.53
C ILE A 130 -10.34 3.38 -22.00
N VAL A 131 -11.03 4.51 -22.25
CA VAL A 131 -11.12 5.19 -23.55
C VAL A 131 -10.73 6.67 -23.42
N PRO A 132 -10.30 7.34 -24.51
CA PRO A 132 -9.87 8.74 -24.48
C PRO A 132 -10.92 9.70 -23.91
N GLU A 133 -12.20 9.43 -24.15
CA GLU A 133 -13.32 10.24 -23.67
C GLU A 133 -13.37 10.26 -22.13
N ASN A 134 -12.93 9.18 -21.46
CA ASN A 134 -12.89 9.15 -19.99
C ASN A 134 -11.92 10.18 -19.42
N LEU A 135 -10.88 10.58 -20.17
CA LEU A 135 -9.90 11.59 -19.74
C LEU A 135 -10.49 13.01 -19.69
N SER A 136 -11.66 13.23 -20.28
CA SER A 136 -12.32 14.55 -20.33
C SER A 136 -13.05 14.94 -19.04
N TYR A 137 -13.32 13.97 -18.15
CA TYR A 137 -14.02 14.20 -16.89
C TYR A 137 -13.27 13.57 -15.72
N THR A 138 -13.66 13.93 -14.51
CA THR A 138 -13.15 13.34 -13.27
C THR A 138 -14.31 12.81 -12.46
N VAL A 139 -14.19 11.58 -11.97
CA VAL A 139 -15.16 11.04 -11.01
C VAL A 139 -15.03 11.83 -9.71
N PRO A 140 -16.13 12.44 -9.19
CA PRO A 140 -16.07 13.22 -7.95
C PRO A 140 -15.56 12.38 -6.78
N ASP A 141 -14.81 12.97 -5.85
CA ASP A 141 -14.30 12.31 -4.63
C ASP A 141 -13.52 11.01 -4.92
N THR A 142 -12.78 10.95 -6.03
CA THR A 142 -11.97 9.79 -6.38
C THR A 142 -10.71 9.70 -5.50
N ASP A 143 -10.42 8.50 -5.01
CA ASP A 143 -9.22 8.20 -4.22
C ASP A 143 -8.04 7.82 -5.12
N ALA A 144 -8.33 7.21 -6.27
CA ALA A 144 -7.32 6.74 -7.21
C ALA A 144 -7.81 6.81 -8.66
N ILE A 145 -6.90 7.16 -9.57
CA ILE A 145 -7.14 7.10 -11.02
C ILE A 145 -6.43 5.87 -11.58
N LEU A 146 -7.15 5.04 -12.34
CA LEU A 146 -6.63 3.87 -13.03
C LEU A 146 -6.66 4.10 -14.54
N TYR A 147 -5.50 4.20 -15.16
CA TYR A 147 -5.34 4.33 -16.60
C TYR A 147 -5.05 2.97 -17.24
N LYS A 148 -5.97 2.49 -18.09
CA LYS A 148 -5.81 1.25 -18.86
C LYS A 148 -5.54 1.60 -20.31
N MET A 149 -4.26 1.84 -20.60
CA MET A 149 -3.86 2.49 -21.85
C MET A 149 -4.13 1.61 -23.09
N HIS A 150 -4.15 0.30 -22.92
CA HIS A 150 -4.46 -0.66 -23.97
C HIS A 150 -5.92 -1.08 -24.06
N GLY A 151 -6.79 -0.50 -23.22
CA GLY A 151 -8.20 -0.84 -23.18
C GLY A 151 -8.55 -1.77 -22.02
N ASP A 152 -9.73 -2.38 -22.11
CA ASP A 152 -10.38 -3.09 -21.02
C ASP A 152 -11.11 -4.32 -21.55
N SER A 153 -11.19 -5.38 -20.74
CA SER A 153 -11.91 -6.61 -21.09
C SER A 153 -13.40 -6.38 -21.41
N SER A 154 -14.05 -5.37 -20.81
CA SER A 154 -15.44 -5.02 -21.10
C SER A 154 -15.64 -4.36 -22.48
N LEU A 155 -14.58 -3.83 -23.09
CA LEU A 155 -14.57 -3.26 -24.43
C LEU A 155 -13.49 -3.93 -25.29
N SER A 156 -13.54 -5.26 -25.38
CA SER A 156 -12.54 -6.08 -26.09
C SER A 156 -12.32 -5.64 -27.55
N HIS A 157 -13.36 -5.12 -28.22
CA HIS A 157 -13.28 -4.58 -29.58
C HIS A 157 -12.46 -3.28 -29.71
N GLN A 158 -12.03 -2.65 -28.62
CA GLN A 158 -11.13 -1.49 -28.60
C GLN A 158 -9.79 -1.80 -27.93
N ALA A 159 -9.55 -3.05 -27.54
CA ALA A 159 -8.28 -3.48 -26.98
C ALA A 159 -7.16 -3.33 -28.01
N VAL A 160 -5.96 -2.94 -27.56
CA VAL A 160 -4.76 -2.73 -28.38
C VAL A 160 -3.91 -3.99 -28.38
N LEU A 161 -3.98 -4.76 -29.48
CA LEU A 161 -3.35 -6.09 -29.56
C LEU A 161 -2.69 -6.34 -30.91
N THR A 162 -3.24 -5.78 -31.97
CA THR A 162 -2.79 -6.01 -33.34
C THR A 162 -1.81 -4.93 -33.79
N LYS A 163 -1.07 -5.21 -34.86
CA LYS A 163 -0.17 -4.22 -35.45
C LYS A 163 -0.91 -2.95 -35.85
N ASP A 164 -2.10 -3.08 -36.44
CA ASP A 164 -2.96 -1.95 -36.81
C ASP A 164 -3.37 -1.11 -35.58
N ASP A 165 -3.67 -1.74 -34.44
CA ASP A 165 -4.01 -1.02 -33.21
C ASP A 165 -2.82 -0.19 -32.69
N TYR A 166 -1.61 -0.73 -32.75
CA TYR A 166 -0.37 -0.04 -32.35
C TYR A 166 -0.02 1.09 -33.32
N GLU A 167 -0.16 0.88 -34.64
CA GLU A 167 0.08 1.91 -35.65
C GLU A 167 -0.94 3.07 -35.54
N GLY A 168 -2.20 2.74 -35.27
CA GLY A 168 -3.28 3.71 -35.02
C GLY A 168 -3.24 4.35 -33.63
N TYR A 169 -2.35 3.92 -32.73
CA TYR A 169 -2.36 4.35 -31.32
C TYR A 169 -2.17 5.86 -31.15
N ASP A 170 -1.27 6.47 -31.93
CA ASP A 170 -1.01 7.91 -31.92
C ASP A 170 -2.19 8.74 -32.50
N LEU A 171 -3.14 8.11 -33.20
CA LEU A 171 -4.38 8.75 -33.65
C LEU A 171 -5.50 8.54 -32.65
N ASN A 172 -5.69 7.30 -32.19
CA ASN A 172 -6.86 6.89 -31.43
C ASN A 172 -6.68 7.06 -29.91
N ARG A 173 -5.45 6.97 -29.39
CA ARG A 173 -5.17 6.90 -27.94
C ARG A 173 -4.04 7.84 -27.48
N LYS A 174 -3.65 8.82 -28.30
CA LYS A 174 -2.59 9.81 -27.98
C LYS A 174 -2.72 10.48 -26.62
N LEU A 175 -3.96 10.74 -26.16
CA LEU A 175 -4.20 11.37 -24.88
C LEU A 175 -3.68 10.52 -23.70
N PHE A 176 -3.70 9.18 -23.80
CA PHE A 176 -3.05 8.32 -22.80
C PHE A 176 -1.54 8.49 -22.81
N SER A 177 -0.90 8.58 -23.98
CA SER A 177 0.53 8.86 -24.08
C SER A 177 0.90 10.19 -23.44
N THR A 178 0.11 11.24 -23.68
CA THR A 178 0.33 12.57 -23.10
C THR A 178 0.14 12.55 -21.57
N ALA A 179 -0.90 11.89 -21.07
CA ALA A 179 -1.14 11.76 -19.64
C ALA A 179 0.00 10.97 -18.95
N LEU A 180 0.42 9.83 -19.52
CA LEU A 180 1.51 9.03 -18.98
C LEU A 180 2.84 9.79 -18.97
N GLN A 181 3.11 10.60 -20.00
CA GLN A 181 4.29 11.47 -20.02
C GLN A 181 4.27 12.45 -18.84
N GLY A 182 3.14 13.13 -18.60
CA GLY A 182 2.99 14.05 -17.48
C GLY A 182 3.20 13.37 -16.12
N ASP A 183 2.64 12.17 -15.96
CA ASP A 183 2.83 11.38 -14.74
C ASP A 183 4.28 10.93 -14.57
N LEU A 184 4.93 10.38 -15.60
CA LEU A 184 6.33 9.95 -15.51
C LEU A 184 7.29 11.11 -15.18
N VAL A 185 6.98 12.34 -15.59
CA VAL A 185 7.74 13.53 -15.20
C VAL A 185 7.53 13.89 -13.72
N SER A 186 6.28 13.82 -13.25
CA SER A 186 5.88 14.37 -11.95
C SER A 186 5.92 13.36 -10.79
N LYS A 187 5.81 12.06 -11.08
CA LYS A 187 5.63 10.98 -10.09
C LYS A 187 6.76 9.95 -10.13
N THR A 188 6.99 9.31 -9.00
CA THR A 188 7.94 8.18 -8.91
C THR A 188 7.20 6.88 -9.19
N PHE A 189 7.49 6.28 -10.35
CA PHE A 189 6.89 5.02 -10.77
C PHE A 189 7.59 3.79 -10.19
N LEU A 190 6.78 2.80 -9.82
CA LEU A 190 7.18 1.42 -9.60
C LEU A 190 6.49 0.51 -10.63
N PHE A 191 7.29 -0.11 -11.49
CA PHE A 191 6.86 -1.07 -12.51
C PHE A 191 6.89 -2.50 -11.94
N ILE A 192 5.76 -3.21 -11.99
CA ILE A 192 5.61 -4.57 -11.45
C ILE A 192 4.99 -5.50 -12.49
N GLY A 193 5.57 -6.68 -12.67
CA GLY A 193 5.03 -7.69 -13.60
C GLY A 193 5.07 -7.26 -15.06
N PHE A 194 5.97 -6.33 -15.41
CA PHE A 194 6.01 -5.68 -16.71
C PHE A 194 7.31 -6.01 -17.44
N SER A 195 7.22 -6.37 -18.72
CA SER A 195 8.37 -6.87 -19.49
C SER A 195 9.14 -5.79 -20.24
N PHE A 196 8.60 -4.58 -20.41
CA PHE A 196 9.19 -3.50 -21.24
C PHE A 196 9.35 -3.83 -22.71
N ASP A 197 8.70 -4.88 -23.19
CA ASP A 197 8.69 -5.20 -24.62
C ASP A 197 7.57 -4.44 -25.36
N ASP A 198 6.82 -3.59 -24.65
CA ASP A 198 5.74 -2.79 -25.21
C ASP A 198 6.26 -1.61 -26.08
N PRO A 199 5.86 -1.52 -27.36
CA PRO A 199 6.27 -0.44 -28.25
C PRO A 199 5.80 0.96 -27.80
N ASN A 200 4.57 1.10 -27.31
CA ASN A 200 3.99 2.39 -26.92
C ASN A 200 4.75 2.98 -25.72
N LEU A 201 5.00 2.17 -24.69
CA LEU A 201 5.78 2.60 -23.53
C LEU A 201 7.22 2.91 -23.93
N SER A 202 7.85 2.08 -24.76
CA SER A 202 9.23 2.31 -25.22
C SER A 202 9.38 3.67 -25.91
N TYR A 203 8.40 4.01 -26.75
CA TYR A 203 8.32 5.32 -27.39
C TYR A 203 8.15 6.47 -26.38
N ILE A 204 7.28 6.30 -25.39
CA ILE A 204 7.05 7.31 -24.33
C ILE A 204 8.31 7.54 -23.49
N LEU A 205 8.97 6.48 -23.02
CA LEU A 205 10.20 6.56 -22.23
C LEU A 205 11.34 7.21 -23.03
N SER A 206 11.43 6.89 -24.33
CA SER A 206 12.36 7.51 -25.28
C SER A 206 12.16 9.03 -25.37
N ARG A 207 10.92 9.48 -25.56
CA ARG A 207 10.56 10.91 -25.61
C ARG A 207 10.98 11.64 -24.35
N ILE A 208 10.64 11.10 -23.17
CA ILE A 208 10.96 11.74 -21.88
C ILE A 208 12.46 11.87 -21.70
N ARG A 209 13.21 10.80 -21.98
CA ARG A 209 14.68 10.81 -21.90
C ARG A 209 15.29 11.91 -22.76
N ILE A 210 14.79 12.10 -23.99
CA ILE A 210 15.30 13.13 -24.91
C ILE A 210 14.96 14.53 -24.40
N LEU A 211 13.74 14.74 -23.88
CA LEU A 211 13.27 16.06 -23.45
C LEU A 211 13.92 16.52 -22.13
N LEU A 212 14.15 15.61 -21.18
CA LEU A 212 14.65 15.96 -19.85
C LEU A 212 16.15 15.67 -19.64
N GLY A 213 16.74 14.87 -20.52
CA GLY A 213 18.16 14.48 -20.43
C GLY A 213 18.50 13.91 -19.06
N GLU A 214 19.55 14.45 -18.44
CA GLU A 214 20.06 13.99 -17.14
C GLU A 214 19.13 14.27 -15.95
N ASN A 215 18.24 15.27 -16.09
CA ASN A 215 17.31 15.72 -15.05
C ASN A 215 16.04 14.87 -14.94
N SER A 216 15.96 13.78 -15.71
CA SER A 216 14.87 12.82 -15.64
C SER A 216 14.79 12.19 -14.24
N ARG A 217 13.56 12.07 -13.71
CA ARG A 217 13.29 11.42 -12.42
C ARG A 217 13.66 9.92 -12.48
N ASN A 218 14.14 9.37 -11.37
CA ASN A 218 14.37 7.93 -11.26
C ASN A 218 13.06 7.18 -11.00
N HIS A 219 12.89 6.05 -11.68
CA HIS A 219 11.80 5.10 -11.48
C HIS A 219 12.37 3.73 -11.12
N TYR A 220 11.52 2.78 -10.74
CA TYR A 220 11.94 1.47 -10.24
C TYR A 220 11.18 0.34 -10.91
N CYS A 221 11.82 -0.80 -11.11
CA CYS A 221 11.15 -2.01 -11.59
C CYS A 221 11.67 -3.25 -10.86
N PHE A 222 10.78 -4.15 -10.47
CA PHE A 222 11.17 -5.49 -10.02
C PHE A 222 11.41 -6.45 -11.17
N MET A 223 12.53 -7.18 -11.13
CA MET A 223 12.82 -8.28 -12.07
C MET A 223 13.36 -9.49 -11.32
N LYS A 224 12.87 -10.69 -11.66
CA LYS A 224 13.46 -11.94 -11.16
C LYS A 224 14.85 -12.11 -11.77
N ARG A 225 15.84 -12.44 -10.94
CA ARG A 225 17.17 -12.84 -11.39
C ARG A 225 17.06 -14.12 -12.23
N VAL A 226 17.80 -14.18 -13.32
CA VAL A 226 17.96 -15.41 -14.10
C VAL A 226 18.58 -16.48 -13.18
N GLY A 227 17.88 -17.58 -12.94
CA GLY A 227 18.37 -18.70 -12.14
C GLY A 227 19.03 -19.76 -13.03
N ARG A 228 20.05 -20.46 -12.52
CA ARG A 228 20.68 -21.55 -13.27
C ARG A 228 19.69 -22.67 -13.58
N ASP A 229 18.78 -22.94 -12.66
CA ASP A 229 17.79 -24.02 -12.76
C ASP A 229 16.72 -23.76 -13.84
N ASP A 230 16.62 -22.53 -14.36
CA ASP A 230 15.68 -22.15 -15.42
C ASP A 230 16.17 -22.61 -16.83
N TYR A 231 17.38 -23.19 -16.96
CA TYR A 231 18.02 -23.50 -18.25
C TYR A 231 18.63 -24.90 -18.33
N GLY A 232 18.58 -25.51 -19.52
CA GLY A 232 19.06 -26.87 -19.76
C GLY A 232 20.59 -26.98 -19.86
N SER A 233 21.27 -25.90 -20.24
CA SER A 233 22.73 -25.87 -20.37
C SER A 233 23.38 -24.62 -19.76
N ASP A 234 24.67 -24.72 -19.43
CA ASP A 234 25.45 -23.58 -18.92
C ASP A 234 25.58 -22.46 -19.96
N ASN A 235 25.61 -22.81 -21.25
CA ASN A 235 25.69 -21.84 -22.34
C ASN A 235 24.38 -21.02 -22.46
N GLU A 236 23.23 -21.68 -22.36
CA GLU A 236 21.92 -20.99 -22.35
C GLU A 236 21.77 -20.09 -21.13
N PHE A 237 22.14 -20.59 -19.94
CA PHE A 237 22.13 -19.80 -18.72
C PHE A 237 23.02 -18.56 -18.85
N ARG A 238 24.25 -18.73 -19.34
CA ARG A 238 25.20 -17.63 -19.53
C ARG A 238 24.68 -16.61 -20.55
N TYR A 239 24.08 -17.08 -21.64
CA TYR A 239 23.44 -16.20 -22.62
C TYR A 239 22.31 -15.38 -21.99
N ALA A 240 21.45 -16.01 -21.20
CA ALA A 240 20.34 -15.34 -20.52
C ALA A 240 20.82 -14.32 -19.48
N GLU A 241 21.86 -14.64 -18.71
CA GLU A 241 22.49 -13.74 -17.76
C GLU A 241 23.02 -12.48 -18.45
N ILE A 242 23.79 -12.65 -19.53
CA ILE A 242 24.30 -11.54 -20.34
C ILE A 242 23.15 -10.69 -20.91
N LYS A 243 22.10 -11.34 -21.43
CA LYS A 243 20.92 -10.64 -21.97
C LYS A 243 20.19 -9.85 -20.88
N GLN A 244 20.05 -10.38 -19.66
CA GLN A 244 19.46 -9.67 -18.53
C GLN A 244 20.32 -8.45 -18.15
N GLU A 245 21.64 -8.57 -18.08
CA GLU A 245 22.53 -7.44 -17.80
C GLU A 245 22.41 -6.33 -18.84
N LEU A 246 22.34 -6.68 -20.13
CA LEU A 246 22.13 -5.72 -21.21
C LEU A 246 20.78 -5.02 -21.08
N LYS A 247 19.71 -5.76 -20.76
CA LYS A 247 18.37 -5.19 -20.52
C LYS A 247 18.37 -4.23 -19.33
N ILE A 248 19.07 -4.56 -18.24
CA ILE A 248 19.23 -3.66 -17.08
C ILE A 248 19.95 -2.36 -17.47
N LYS A 249 21.01 -2.47 -18.28
CA LYS A 249 21.76 -1.30 -18.77
C LYS A 249 20.89 -0.42 -19.68
N ASP A 250 20.05 -1.03 -20.52
CA ASP A 250 19.14 -0.27 -21.39
C ASP A 250 18.07 0.47 -20.57
N LEU A 251 17.45 -0.20 -19.58
CA LEU A 251 16.48 0.43 -18.66
C LEU A 251 17.07 1.60 -17.88
N LYS A 252 18.36 1.53 -17.51
CA LYS A 252 19.07 2.64 -16.87
C LYS A 252 19.11 3.91 -17.73
N ARG A 253 19.10 3.78 -19.07
CA ARG A 253 19.04 4.93 -19.99
C ARG A 253 17.74 5.72 -19.85
N TYR A 254 16.66 5.04 -19.44
CA TYR A 254 15.36 5.65 -19.14
C TYR A 254 15.20 6.04 -17.67
N LYS A 255 16.31 6.07 -16.90
CA LYS A 255 16.31 6.27 -15.44
C LYS A 255 15.47 5.25 -14.66
N ILE A 256 15.27 4.05 -15.21
CA ILE A 256 14.58 2.96 -14.54
C ILE A 256 15.62 2.09 -13.82
N SER A 257 15.56 2.09 -12.50
CA SER A 257 16.40 1.28 -11.63
C SER A 257 15.80 -0.10 -11.42
N VAL A 258 16.42 -1.11 -12.03
CA VAL A 258 16.02 -2.51 -11.84
C VAL A 258 16.40 -3.03 -10.45
N LEU A 259 15.41 -3.53 -9.72
CA LEU A 259 15.49 -4.19 -8.44
C LEU A 259 15.43 -5.70 -8.68
N LEU A 260 16.60 -6.34 -8.65
CA LEU A 260 16.69 -7.78 -8.80
C LEU A 260 16.25 -8.48 -7.51
N VAL A 261 15.36 -9.46 -7.67
CA VAL A 261 14.89 -10.39 -6.62
C VAL A 261 15.18 -11.81 -7.06
N ASP A 262 15.43 -12.72 -6.12
CA ASP A 262 15.72 -14.11 -6.47
C ASP A 262 14.42 -14.92 -6.67
N SER A 263 13.32 -14.47 -6.05
CA SER A 263 11.97 -15.01 -6.26
C SER A 263 10.89 -13.92 -6.32
N TYR A 264 9.74 -14.22 -6.94
CA TYR A 264 8.60 -13.29 -6.96
C TYR A 264 8.01 -13.03 -5.56
N ASN A 265 8.15 -13.97 -4.62
CA ASN A 265 7.69 -13.80 -3.24
C ASN A 265 8.42 -12.67 -2.52
N GLU A 266 9.69 -12.41 -2.84
CA GLU A 266 10.43 -11.27 -2.28
C GLU A 266 9.80 -9.93 -2.65
N ILE A 267 9.13 -9.82 -3.80
CA ILE A 267 8.38 -8.60 -4.15
C ILE A 267 7.29 -8.35 -3.11
N THR A 268 6.54 -9.40 -2.75
CA THR A 268 5.51 -9.32 -1.73
C THR A 268 6.08 -8.91 -0.38
N GLU A 269 7.21 -9.48 0.03
CA GLU A 269 7.86 -9.13 1.30
C GLU A 269 8.38 -7.68 1.31
N ILE A 270 8.93 -7.20 0.19
CA ILE A 270 9.36 -5.79 0.06
C ILE A 270 8.14 -4.85 0.10
N LEU A 271 7.04 -5.19 -0.58
CA LEU A 271 5.81 -4.40 -0.54
C LEU A 271 5.19 -4.37 0.87
N LYS A 272 5.16 -5.51 1.59
CA LYS A 272 4.73 -5.57 2.99
C LYS A 272 5.61 -4.69 3.89
N HIS A 273 6.92 -4.72 3.68
CA HIS A 273 7.86 -3.88 4.41
C HIS A 273 7.61 -2.39 4.16
N ILE A 274 7.41 -1.98 2.90
CA ILE A 274 7.02 -0.60 2.54
C ILE A 274 5.70 -0.21 3.22
N HIS A 275 4.70 -1.08 3.15
CA HIS A 275 3.40 -0.89 3.79
C HIS A 275 3.53 -0.67 5.29
N ASN A 276 4.28 -1.53 5.98
CA ASN A 276 4.56 -1.40 7.42
C ASN A 276 5.22 -0.06 7.76
N ILE A 277 6.21 0.38 6.98
CA ILE A 277 6.87 1.68 7.22
C ILE A 277 5.86 2.84 7.09
N VAL A 278 4.98 2.78 6.08
CA VAL A 278 3.98 3.82 5.84
C VAL A 278 2.93 3.85 6.95
N THR A 279 2.38 2.70 7.34
CA THR A 279 1.32 2.62 8.35
C THR A 279 1.85 2.91 9.75
N ARG A 280 3.08 2.52 10.10
CA ARG A 280 3.69 2.78 11.43
C ARG A 280 3.93 4.26 11.72
N LYS A 281 3.88 5.12 10.69
CA LYS A 281 3.87 6.57 10.90
C LYS A 281 2.58 7.02 11.62
N ASN A 282 1.48 6.32 11.40
CA ASN A 282 0.18 6.58 12.02
C ASN A 282 0.06 5.81 13.32
N ILE A 283 -0.02 6.55 14.43
CA ILE A 283 -0.14 6.01 15.78
C ILE A 283 -1.53 6.29 16.31
N PHE A 284 -2.24 5.23 16.67
CA PHE A 284 -3.48 5.35 17.43
C PHE A 284 -3.15 5.44 18.92
N ILE A 285 -3.74 6.42 19.62
CA ILE A 285 -3.65 6.51 21.08
C ILE A 285 -5.02 6.21 21.66
N SER A 286 -5.12 5.05 22.30
CA SER A 286 -6.29 4.58 23.03
C SER A 286 -6.11 4.84 24.52
N GLY A 287 -7.16 5.36 25.14
CA GLY A 287 -7.24 5.44 26.60
C GLY A 287 -8.44 6.22 27.08
N SER A 288 -8.87 5.88 28.29
CA SER A 288 -9.93 6.56 29.02
C SER A 288 -9.63 6.52 30.51
N ALA A 289 -10.00 7.57 31.23
CA ALA A 289 -9.90 7.61 32.68
C ALA A 289 -11.10 8.37 33.26
N THR A 290 -11.86 7.71 34.11
CA THR A 290 -12.81 8.32 35.05
C THR A 290 -12.30 8.24 36.48
N ASP A 291 -11.53 7.19 36.78
CA ASP A 291 -10.75 7.04 38.00
C ASP A 291 -9.26 7.18 37.67
N PHE A 292 -8.54 7.94 38.49
CA PHE A 292 -7.12 8.25 38.27
C PHE A 292 -6.17 7.40 39.12
N GLY A 293 -6.70 6.48 39.93
CA GLY A 293 -5.94 5.56 40.77
C GLY A 293 -4.78 6.22 41.53
N GLU A 294 -3.65 5.51 41.59
CA GLU A 294 -2.41 5.97 42.24
C GLU A 294 -1.71 7.10 41.48
N TRP A 295 -1.99 7.25 40.18
CA TRP A 295 -1.42 8.31 39.36
C TRP A 295 -1.99 9.67 39.74
N GLY A 296 -3.26 9.72 40.13
CA GLY A 296 -3.96 10.98 40.35
C GLY A 296 -4.19 11.75 39.05
N GLU A 297 -5.07 12.75 39.14
CA GLU A 297 -5.57 13.48 37.98
C GLU A 297 -4.46 14.25 37.25
N THR A 298 -3.69 15.07 37.99
CA THR A 298 -2.66 15.94 37.42
C THR A 298 -1.62 15.16 36.61
N LYS A 299 -1.07 14.07 37.19
CA LYS A 299 -0.07 13.26 36.49
C LYS A 299 -0.65 12.54 35.28
N THR A 300 -1.90 12.09 35.37
CA THR A 300 -2.60 11.45 34.24
C THR A 300 -2.73 12.42 33.05
N TYR A 301 -3.10 13.67 33.32
CA TYR A 301 -3.23 14.72 32.30
C TYR A 301 -1.87 15.13 31.72
N GLU A 302 -0.86 15.33 32.56
CA GLU A 302 0.49 15.67 32.13
C GLU A 302 1.10 14.56 31.28
N PHE A 303 0.99 13.30 31.70
CA PHE A 303 1.47 12.14 30.94
C PHE A 303 0.78 12.05 29.57
N SER A 304 -0.56 12.16 29.53
CA SER A 304 -1.33 12.07 28.27
C SER A 304 -0.97 13.22 27.30
N THR A 305 -0.78 14.43 27.84
CA THR A 305 -0.36 15.61 27.06
C THR A 305 1.05 15.43 26.51
N ASN A 306 2.01 15.10 27.37
CA ASN A 306 3.42 14.97 26.99
C ASN A 306 3.66 13.78 26.04
N LEU A 307 2.95 12.67 26.21
CA LEU A 307 3.01 11.55 25.29
C LEU A 307 2.60 11.97 23.87
N SER A 308 1.47 12.64 23.73
CA SER A 308 0.99 13.10 22.41
C SER A 308 1.95 14.11 21.77
N LYS A 309 2.52 15.01 22.56
CA LYS A 309 3.56 15.94 22.13
C LYS A 309 4.78 15.21 21.58
N GLU A 310 5.34 14.26 22.34
CA GLU A 310 6.53 13.52 21.92
C GLU A 310 6.29 12.66 20.67
N VAL A 311 5.08 12.09 20.51
CA VAL A 311 4.70 11.39 19.27
C VAL A 311 4.74 12.35 18.06
N ILE A 312 4.22 13.57 18.19
CA ILE A 312 4.28 14.58 17.12
C ILE A 312 5.73 15.03 16.85
N THR A 313 6.51 15.26 17.91
CA THR A 313 7.95 15.59 17.84
C THR A 313 8.72 14.52 17.06
N ASN A 314 8.38 13.25 17.25
CA ASN A 314 8.98 12.12 16.52
C ASN A 314 8.53 12.01 15.05
N LYS A 315 7.78 12.99 14.52
CA LYS A 315 7.26 13.05 13.14
C LYS A 315 6.24 11.96 12.81
N ASN A 316 5.63 11.36 13.82
CA ASN A 316 4.47 10.50 13.66
C ASN A 316 3.19 11.34 13.56
N ASN A 317 2.10 10.68 13.15
CA ASN A 317 0.75 11.21 13.13
C ASN A 317 -0.05 10.54 14.25
N ILE A 318 -1.00 11.26 14.83
CA ILE A 318 -1.88 10.77 15.90
C ILE A 318 -3.29 10.58 15.37
N ILE A 319 -3.87 9.43 15.70
CA ILE A 319 -5.29 9.15 15.59
C ILE A 319 -5.80 8.92 17.01
N SER A 320 -6.91 9.55 17.39
CA SER A 320 -7.50 9.37 18.73
C SER A 320 -9.02 9.30 18.65
N GLY A 321 -9.59 8.37 19.41
CA GLY A 321 -11.04 8.23 19.58
C GLY A 321 -11.67 9.27 20.51
N PHE A 322 -10.88 10.23 21.00
CA PHE A 322 -11.27 11.22 22.01
C PHE A 322 -11.83 10.54 23.27
N GLY A 323 -11.02 9.68 23.90
CA GLY A 323 -11.44 8.95 25.08
C GLY A 323 -11.79 9.86 26.25
N LEU A 324 -12.76 9.44 27.06
CA LEU A 324 -13.24 10.21 28.20
C LEU A 324 -12.11 10.47 29.21
N GLY A 325 -12.02 11.68 29.71
CA GLY A 325 -11.04 12.11 30.73
C GLY A 325 -9.67 12.49 30.19
N ILE A 326 -9.16 11.83 29.15
CA ILE A 326 -7.78 12.06 28.65
C ILE A 326 -7.71 12.54 27.19
N GLY A 327 -8.82 12.45 26.45
CA GLY A 327 -8.86 12.82 25.03
C GLY A 327 -8.48 14.29 24.78
N SER A 328 -8.95 15.21 25.62
CA SER A 328 -8.59 16.63 25.52
C SER A 328 -7.09 16.87 25.70
N CYS A 329 -6.44 16.15 26.63
CA CYS A 329 -5.00 16.23 26.87
C CYS A 329 -4.19 15.75 25.66
N ILE A 330 -4.60 14.64 25.04
CA ILE A 330 -3.96 14.11 23.82
C ILE A 330 -4.06 15.12 22.67
N ILE A 331 -5.23 15.75 22.49
CA ILE A 331 -5.41 16.78 21.46
C ILE A 331 -4.58 18.02 21.78
N ALA A 332 -4.57 18.48 23.03
CA ALA A 332 -3.85 19.67 23.45
C ALA A 332 -2.34 19.53 23.21
N GLY A 333 -1.71 18.45 23.70
CA GLY A 333 -0.27 18.25 23.55
C GLY A 333 0.16 18.12 22.08
N ALA A 334 -0.65 17.45 21.27
CA ALA A 334 -0.43 17.38 19.83
C ALA A 334 -0.53 18.76 19.15
N LEU A 335 -1.58 19.53 19.42
CA LEU A 335 -1.79 20.85 18.82
C LEU A 335 -0.72 21.85 19.23
N GLU A 336 -0.31 21.87 20.49
CA GLU A 336 0.76 22.75 20.98
C GLU A 336 2.04 22.56 20.18
N GLU A 337 2.46 21.31 19.95
CA GLU A 337 3.68 21.02 19.21
C GLU A 337 3.54 21.32 17.71
N LEU A 338 2.37 21.06 17.13
CA LEU A 338 2.10 21.38 15.72
C LEU A 338 2.11 22.90 15.48
N TYR A 339 1.47 23.68 16.34
CA TYR A 339 1.47 25.15 16.23
C TYR A 339 2.83 25.75 16.50
N LYS A 340 3.58 25.24 17.49
CA LYS A 340 4.95 25.67 17.78
C LYS A 340 5.87 25.50 16.57
N ASN A 341 5.67 24.45 15.77
CA ASN A 341 6.44 24.18 14.56
C ASN A 341 5.84 24.77 13.28
N ASN A 342 4.80 25.61 13.38
CA ASN A 342 4.08 26.20 12.24
C ASN A 342 3.59 25.16 11.21
N GLU A 343 3.16 23.99 11.66
CA GLU A 343 2.58 22.97 10.78
C GLU A 343 1.31 23.52 10.11
N LYS A 344 1.24 23.39 8.79
CA LYS A 344 0.09 23.90 8.01
C LYS A 344 -0.97 22.83 7.75
N ARG A 345 -0.61 21.55 7.86
CA ARG A 345 -1.49 20.40 7.55
C ARG A 345 -1.84 19.63 8.81
N ILE A 346 -2.50 20.29 9.76
CA ILE A 346 -2.85 19.72 11.07
C ILE A 346 -3.69 18.45 10.92
N GLU A 347 -4.70 18.45 10.06
CA GLU A 347 -5.59 17.29 9.79
C GLU A 347 -4.85 16.04 9.27
N ASN A 348 -3.66 16.20 8.69
CA ASN A 348 -2.83 15.08 8.26
C ASN A 348 -1.98 14.51 9.42
N ARG A 349 -1.71 15.32 10.43
CA ARG A 349 -0.85 15.00 11.58
C ARG A 349 -1.65 14.57 12.80
N LEU A 350 -2.86 15.08 12.98
CA LEU A 350 -3.75 14.80 14.10
C LEU A 350 -5.17 14.59 13.59
N LYS A 351 -5.71 13.38 13.80
CA LYS A 351 -7.10 13.03 13.49
C LYS A 351 -7.84 12.70 14.79
N SER A 352 -8.78 13.55 15.17
CA SER A 352 -9.68 13.31 16.30
C SER A 352 -11.01 12.74 15.80
N ARG A 353 -11.43 11.60 16.35
CA ARG A 353 -12.61 10.85 15.94
C ARG A 353 -13.47 10.54 17.18
N PRO A 354 -14.18 11.52 17.75
CA PRO A 354 -14.99 11.30 18.95
C PRO A 354 -16.16 10.37 18.68
N PHE A 355 -16.40 9.44 19.61
CA PHE A 355 -17.52 8.50 19.49
C PHE A 355 -18.87 9.20 19.71
N PRO A 356 -19.89 8.89 18.88
CA PRO A 356 -21.24 9.42 19.07
C PRO A 356 -21.83 8.89 20.39
N GLN A 357 -22.39 9.78 21.22
CA GLN A 357 -22.90 9.40 22.54
C GLN A 357 -24.40 9.07 22.53
N VAL A 358 -25.15 9.66 21.61
CA VAL A 358 -26.60 9.48 21.43
C VAL A 358 -26.89 9.41 19.94
N THR A 359 -27.85 8.57 19.53
CA THR A 359 -28.30 8.48 18.14
C THR A 359 -29.82 8.39 18.09
N THR A 360 -30.41 9.05 17.10
CA THR A 360 -31.83 8.90 16.70
C THR A 360 -31.98 8.05 15.42
N GLY A 361 -30.86 7.54 14.89
CA GLY A 361 -30.83 6.74 13.67
C GLY A 361 -31.23 5.28 13.90
N GLY A 362 -31.44 4.56 12.80
CA GLY A 362 -31.86 3.14 12.83
C GLY A 362 -30.74 2.13 13.13
N ILE A 363 -29.47 2.54 13.11
CA ILE A 363 -28.34 1.66 13.41
C ILE A 363 -28.11 1.63 14.93
N PRO A 364 -28.08 0.45 15.57
CA PRO A 364 -27.76 0.34 16.99
C PRO A 364 -26.40 0.97 17.32
N LEU A 365 -26.33 1.74 18.41
CA LEU A 365 -25.13 2.50 18.78
C LEU A 365 -23.87 1.64 18.89
N LYS A 366 -24.01 0.40 19.38
CA LYS A 366 -22.90 -0.57 19.47
C LYS A 366 -22.36 -0.94 18.09
N GLU A 367 -23.23 -1.21 17.12
CA GLU A 367 -22.82 -1.53 15.75
C GLU A 367 -22.14 -0.32 15.08
N LEU A 368 -22.70 0.88 15.31
CA LEU A 368 -22.11 2.12 14.82
C LEU A 368 -20.69 2.35 15.37
N TRP A 369 -20.47 2.11 16.67
CA TRP A 369 -19.15 2.23 17.27
C TRP A 369 -18.15 1.22 16.74
N THR A 370 -18.55 -0.04 16.52
CA THR A 370 -17.66 -1.04 15.92
C THR A 370 -17.24 -0.63 14.51
N LYS A 371 -18.18 -0.24 13.64
CA LYS A 371 -17.86 0.25 12.29
C LYS A 371 -16.95 1.48 12.32
N TYR A 372 -17.21 2.41 13.24
CA TYR A 372 -16.40 3.62 13.40
C TYR A 372 -14.97 3.31 13.87
N ARG A 373 -14.78 2.31 14.74
CA ARG A 373 -13.44 1.83 15.13
C ARG A 373 -12.70 1.21 13.96
N GLU A 374 -13.37 0.36 13.18
CA GLU A 374 -12.75 -0.27 12.02
C GLU A 374 -12.25 0.76 11.00
N GLU A 375 -13.03 1.81 10.73
CA GLU A 375 -12.60 2.93 9.87
C GLU A 375 -11.45 3.72 10.50
N MET A 376 -11.57 4.08 11.79
CA MET A 376 -10.57 4.89 12.50
C MET A 376 -9.21 4.18 12.62
N LEU A 377 -9.21 2.86 12.81
CA LEU A 377 -8.02 2.03 12.93
C LEU A 377 -7.49 1.52 11.59
N SER A 378 -8.16 1.85 10.49
CA SER A 378 -7.66 1.56 9.15
C SER A 378 -6.41 2.39 8.85
N GLY A 379 -5.34 1.74 8.37
CA GLY A 379 -4.06 2.39 8.07
C GLY A 379 -3.24 2.82 9.28
N VAL A 380 -3.60 2.36 10.50
CA VAL A 380 -2.79 2.51 11.71
C VAL A 380 -1.77 1.38 11.78
N GLY A 381 -0.49 1.69 12.01
CA GLY A 381 0.56 0.69 12.15
C GLY A 381 1.04 0.47 13.59
N VAL A 382 0.72 1.39 14.52
CA VAL A 382 1.06 1.26 15.94
C VAL A 382 -0.13 1.75 16.78
N SER A 383 -0.47 1.03 17.85
CA SER A 383 -1.53 1.42 18.78
C SER A 383 -0.99 1.48 20.20
N ILE A 384 -1.01 2.66 20.82
CA ILE A 384 -0.59 2.89 22.20
C ILE A 384 -1.81 2.83 23.10
N PHE A 385 -1.72 2.07 24.20
CA PHE A 385 -2.80 1.88 25.16
C PHE A 385 -2.38 2.41 26.53
N ILE A 386 -3.11 3.41 27.04
CA ILE A 386 -2.86 4.05 28.34
C ILE A 386 -4.13 4.05 29.20
N PHE A 387 -3.97 3.77 30.50
CA PHE A 387 -5.05 3.69 31.48
C PHE A 387 -6.17 2.73 31.03
N GLY A 388 -7.41 3.22 30.88
CA GLY A 388 -8.53 2.44 30.34
C GLY A 388 -9.46 1.96 31.44
N ASN A 389 -10.14 2.90 32.08
CA ASN A 389 -11.27 2.62 32.97
C ASN A 389 -12.48 3.49 32.59
N LYS A 390 -13.64 3.08 33.07
CA LYS A 390 -14.91 3.80 32.96
C LYS A 390 -15.80 3.49 34.16
N GLU A 391 -16.72 4.39 34.46
CA GLU A 391 -17.80 4.13 35.39
C GLU A 391 -18.92 3.33 34.72
N ASP A 392 -19.33 2.22 35.34
CA ASP A 392 -20.52 1.49 34.91
C ASP A 392 -21.77 2.30 35.28
N LYS A 393 -22.52 2.75 34.26
CA LYS A 393 -23.72 3.59 34.47
C LYS A 393 -24.84 2.93 35.29
N LYS A 394 -24.82 1.60 35.46
CA LYS A 394 -25.82 0.86 36.24
C LYS A 394 -25.39 0.66 37.69
N THR A 395 -24.11 0.39 37.93
CA THR A 395 -23.61 0.07 39.28
C THR A 395 -22.84 1.21 39.94
N GLY A 396 -22.36 2.19 39.17
CA GLY A 396 -21.45 3.25 39.63
C GLY A 396 -20.03 2.76 39.89
N GLU A 397 -19.73 1.48 39.62
CA GLU A 397 -18.42 0.90 39.86
C GLU A 397 -17.45 1.24 38.73
N ILE A 398 -16.19 1.42 39.09
CA ILE A 398 -15.11 1.60 38.13
C ILE A 398 -14.74 0.24 37.55
N ILE A 399 -14.93 0.09 36.24
CA ILE A 399 -14.63 -1.13 35.49
C ILE A 399 -13.67 -0.85 34.33
N GLY A 400 -13.02 -1.91 33.83
CA GLY A 400 -12.17 -1.84 32.65
C GLY A 400 -12.94 -1.33 31.41
N ALA A 401 -12.29 -0.48 30.62
CA ALA A 401 -12.85 0.06 29.39
C ALA A 401 -12.91 -1.01 28.30
N ASN A 402 -14.05 -1.69 28.18
CA ASN A 402 -14.29 -2.69 27.13
C ASN A 402 -14.04 -2.18 25.69
N GLY A 403 -14.27 -0.89 25.44
CA GLY A 403 -13.98 -0.27 24.14
C GLY A 403 -12.48 -0.31 23.78
N MET A 404 -11.60 -0.18 24.77
CA MET A 404 -10.16 -0.27 24.59
C MET A 404 -9.71 -1.69 24.21
N LYS A 405 -10.37 -2.72 24.75
CA LYS A 405 -10.12 -4.13 24.36
C LYS A 405 -10.54 -4.40 22.90
N GLU A 406 -11.70 -3.86 22.50
CA GLU A 406 -12.15 -3.97 21.11
C GLU A 406 -11.19 -3.24 20.14
N GLU A 407 -10.68 -2.08 20.54
CA GLU A 407 -9.64 -1.35 19.78
C GLU A 407 -8.35 -2.15 19.68
N PHE A 408 -7.92 -2.81 20.76
CA PHE A 408 -6.79 -3.72 20.74
C PHE A 408 -7.00 -4.85 19.71
N ASP A 409 -8.12 -5.55 19.77
CA ASP A 409 -8.43 -6.66 18.86
C ASP A 409 -8.48 -6.21 17.39
N ILE A 410 -9.07 -5.05 17.10
CA ILE A 410 -9.11 -4.48 15.75
C ILE A 410 -7.69 -4.10 15.29
N SER A 411 -6.90 -3.45 16.14
CA SER A 411 -5.53 -3.07 15.83
C SER A 411 -4.68 -4.29 15.44
N ILE A 412 -4.75 -5.38 16.20
CA ILE A 412 -4.01 -6.61 15.88
C ILE A 412 -4.47 -7.22 14.56
N ARG A 413 -5.79 -7.27 14.33
CA ARG A 413 -6.37 -7.79 13.09
C ARG A 413 -5.90 -7.02 11.86
N ASN A 414 -5.71 -5.70 12.00
CA ASN A 414 -5.21 -4.82 10.95
C ASN A 414 -3.67 -4.85 10.82
N GLY A 415 -2.98 -5.63 11.66
CA GLY A 415 -1.52 -5.76 11.66
C GLY A 415 -0.77 -4.63 12.38
N ALA A 416 -1.47 -3.80 13.17
CA ALA A 416 -0.85 -2.78 14.00
C ALA A 416 -0.17 -3.40 15.21
N ILE A 417 0.99 -2.86 15.59
CA ILE A 417 1.75 -3.34 16.75
C ILE A 417 1.22 -2.66 18.02
N PRO A 418 0.78 -3.41 19.04
CA PRO A 418 0.25 -2.85 20.27
C PRO A 418 1.39 -2.41 21.20
N ILE A 419 1.25 -1.25 21.84
CA ILE A 419 2.15 -0.75 22.89
C ILE A 419 1.31 -0.40 24.12
N PRO A 420 0.97 -1.41 24.95
CA PRO A 420 0.28 -1.17 26.21
C PRO A 420 1.24 -0.70 27.30
N VAL A 421 0.98 0.48 27.87
CA VAL A 421 1.76 1.04 28.98
C VAL A 421 1.21 0.48 30.30
N GLY A 422 1.59 -0.75 30.65
CA GLY A 422 1.03 -1.47 31.79
C GLY A 422 1.17 -0.75 33.14
N ALA A 423 2.19 0.10 33.30
CA ALA A 423 2.39 0.93 34.49
C ALA A 423 1.26 1.94 34.74
N THR A 424 0.46 2.28 33.72
CA THR A 424 -0.73 3.14 33.84
C THR A 424 -1.97 2.42 34.39
N GLY A 425 -1.87 1.11 34.65
CA GLY A 425 -2.91 0.33 35.32
C GLY A 425 -4.12 0.02 34.43
N PHE A 426 -5.20 -0.45 35.07
CA PHE A 426 -6.50 -0.73 34.44
C PHE A 426 -6.40 -1.63 33.20
N THR A 427 -7.15 -1.33 32.14
CA THR A 427 -7.17 -2.14 30.92
C THR A 427 -5.81 -2.16 30.22
N ALA A 428 -5.02 -1.08 30.28
CA ALA A 428 -3.67 -1.07 29.72
C ALA A 428 -2.75 -2.10 30.40
N GLN A 429 -2.88 -2.32 31.72
CA GLN A 429 -2.16 -3.38 32.42
C GLN A 429 -2.58 -4.78 31.93
N GLU A 430 -3.88 -5.04 31.82
CA GLU A 430 -4.39 -6.33 31.32
C GLU A 430 -3.89 -6.62 29.89
N LEU A 431 -3.93 -5.61 29.02
CA LEU A 431 -3.41 -5.73 27.64
C LEU A 431 -1.90 -5.96 27.62
N TRP A 432 -1.16 -5.33 28.52
CA TRP A 432 0.28 -5.55 28.66
C TRP A 432 0.60 -6.99 29.08
N GLU A 433 -0.13 -7.55 30.05
CA GLU A 433 0.02 -8.95 30.47
C GLU A 433 -0.26 -9.91 29.30
N ILE A 434 -1.31 -9.64 28.51
CA ILE A 434 -1.63 -10.40 27.29
C ILE A 434 -0.48 -10.35 26.28
N VAL A 435 0.01 -9.14 25.96
CA VAL A 435 1.12 -8.96 25.01
C VAL A 435 2.37 -9.67 25.50
N MET A 436 2.73 -9.54 26.78
CA MET A 436 3.93 -10.16 27.35
C MET A 436 3.84 -11.69 27.38
N SER A 437 2.64 -12.25 27.62
CA SER A 437 2.43 -13.70 27.61
C SER A 437 2.67 -14.34 26.23
N ASN A 438 2.49 -13.56 25.16
CA ASN A 438 2.64 -14.03 23.78
C ASN A 438 3.39 -13.04 22.88
N PHE A 439 4.51 -12.54 23.40
CA PHE A 439 5.24 -11.40 22.84
C PHE A 439 5.58 -11.54 21.34
N ASN A 440 6.03 -12.71 20.91
CA ASN A 440 6.48 -12.93 19.54
C ASN A 440 5.31 -12.89 18.55
N ASN A 441 4.09 -13.23 18.97
CA ASN A 441 2.91 -13.15 18.11
C ASN A 441 2.41 -11.72 17.93
N TYR A 442 2.57 -10.86 18.94
CA TYR A 442 2.08 -9.47 18.90
C TYR A 442 3.11 -8.47 18.37
N VAL A 443 4.39 -8.64 18.75
CA VAL A 443 5.46 -7.67 18.43
C VAL A 443 6.45 -8.23 17.42
N GLY A 444 6.81 -9.51 17.53
CA GLY A 444 7.68 -10.19 16.57
C GLY A 444 9.15 -9.72 16.53
N VAL A 445 9.56 -8.83 17.43
CA VAL A 445 10.93 -8.29 17.53
C VAL A 445 11.49 -8.54 18.92
N ASP A 446 12.21 -9.65 19.11
CA ASP A 446 12.75 -10.06 20.42
C ASP A 446 13.60 -8.97 21.09
N ALA A 447 14.32 -8.16 20.31
CA ALA A 447 15.15 -7.06 20.81
C ALA A 447 14.35 -5.97 21.55
N LEU A 448 13.03 -5.87 21.31
CA LEU A 448 12.15 -4.91 21.99
C LEU A 448 11.62 -5.42 23.32
N LYS A 449 11.74 -6.73 23.61
CA LYS A 449 11.14 -7.33 24.80
C LYS A 449 11.54 -6.63 26.12
N PRO A 450 12.81 -6.25 26.35
CA PRO A 450 13.17 -5.54 27.58
C PRO A 450 12.51 -4.16 27.73
N LEU A 451 12.27 -3.47 26.60
CA LEU A 451 11.55 -2.19 26.61
C LEU A 451 10.08 -2.39 26.98
N TYR A 452 9.46 -3.46 26.47
CA TYR A 452 8.08 -3.80 26.86
C TYR A 452 8.00 -4.25 28.31
N GLU A 453 8.95 -5.02 28.84
CA GLU A 453 9.00 -5.36 30.27
C GLU A 453 9.02 -4.08 31.14
N SER A 454 9.79 -3.08 30.71
CA SER A 454 9.87 -1.78 31.39
C SER A 454 8.57 -0.97 31.33
N LEU A 455 7.69 -1.20 30.34
CA LEU A 455 6.37 -0.55 30.29
C LEU A 455 5.42 -1.02 31.40
N GLY A 456 5.67 -2.18 32.01
CA GLY A 456 4.91 -2.70 33.14
C GLY A 456 5.46 -2.28 34.52
N ASP A 457 6.63 -1.63 34.56
CA ASP A 457 7.28 -1.23 35.80
C ASP A 457 6.66 0.04 36.40
N LYS A 458 5.87 -0.14 37.46
CA LYS A 458 5.18 0.96 38.18
C LYS A 458 6.13 1.90 38.94
N THR A 459 7.42 1.58 39.04
CA THR A 459 8.41 2.47 39.68
C THR A 459 8.95 3.53 38.73
N LYS A 460 8.68 3.40 37.43
CA LYS A 460 9.12 4.35 36.40
C LYS A 460 8.36 5.66 36.47
N THR A 461 9.08 6.75 36.23
CA THR A 461 8.49 8.08 36.11
C THR A 461 7.73 8.25 34.79
N GLU A 462 6.87 9.26 34.73
CA GLU A 462 6.07 9.63 33.57
C GLU A 462 6.96 9.85 32.33
N SER A 463 8.06 10.58 32.52
CA SER A 463 9.04 10.88 31.46
C SER A 463 9.78 9.64 30.97
N GLU A 464 10.19 8.74 31.86
CA GLU A 464 10.86 7.49 31.48
C GLU A 464 9.92 6.59 30.65
N LEU A 465 8.65 6.48 31.05
CA LEU A 465 7.66 5.69 30.31
C LEU A 465 7.42 6.25 28.92
N ILE A 466 7.31 7.58 28.77
CA ILE A 466 7.20 8.23 27.45
C ILE A 466 8.45 7.95 26.61
N GLU A 467 9.65 8.08 27.18
CA GLU A 467 10.90 7.80 26.47
C GLU A 467 10.95 6.35 25.97
N ILE A 468 10.54 5.39 26.80
CA ILE A 468 10.46 3.97 26.42
C ILE A 468 9.48 3.78 25.26
N VAL A 469 8.28 4.35 25.34
CA VAL A 469 7.27 4.26 24.26
C VAL A 469 7.83 4.81 22.95
N ILE A 470 8.44 5.99 22.98
CA ILE A 470 9.02 6.62 21.79
C ILE A 470 10.21 5.83 21.26
N ASN A 471 11.02 5.22 22.13
CA ASN A 471 12.12 4.35 21.72
C ASN A 471 11.58 3.10 21.00
N ILE A 472 10.53 2.46 21.52
CA ILE A 472 9.85 1.34 20.86
C ILE A 472 9.36 1.77 19.47
N VAL A 473 8.68 2.91 19.35
CA VAL A 473 8.19 3.43 18.06
C VAL A 473 9.34 3.66 17.06
N LYS A 474 10.46 4.25 17.51
CA LYS A 474 11.64 4.49 16.67
C LYS A 474 12.29 3.19 16.20
N GLU A 475 12.45 2.23 17.10
CA GLU A 475 13.05 0.94 16.77
C GLU A 475 12.16 0.10 15.86
N LEU A 476 10.83 0.13 16.05
CA LEU A 476 9.88 -0.47 15.10
C LEU A 476 10.00 0.09 13.68
N THR A 477 10.52 1.31 13.52
CA THR A 477 10.80 1.90 12.21
C THR A 477 12.13 1.39 11.61
N LYS A 478 13.01 0.76 12.41
CA LYS A 478 14.33 0.26 11.99
C LYS A 478 14.38 -1.25 11.74
N TYR A 479 13.64 -2.04 12.52
CA TYR A 479 13.68 -3.51 12.47
C TYR A 479 12.96 -4.11 11.27
N TYR A 480 12.13 -3.30 10.60
CA TYR A 480 11.57 -3.58 9.28
C TYR A 480 11.46 -2.24 8.56
#